data_AF-A0A6C0DE39-F1
#
_entry.id   AF-A0A6C0DE39-F1
#
_cell.length_a   1.000
_cell.length_b   1.000
_cell.length_c   1.000
_cell.angle_alpha   90.00
_cell.angle_beta   90.00
_cell.angle_gamma   90.00
#
_symmetry.space_group_name_H-M   'P 1'
#
loop_
_entity.id
_entity.type
_entity.pdbx_description
1 polymer ?
#
loop_
_entity_poly.entity_id
_entity_poly.type
_entity_poly.pdbx_seq_one_letter_code
_entity_poly.pdbx_strand_id
1 'polypeptide(L)'
;MSEAIKEIGEQAAISAITTVSDAVKEKAVDAAMDIAMKVVDGEDIKLDEVDMKIVSNVYAEAKAVAQPILHQSDLSVPVKVTKLLAALMKIMEKTQHNGAKIPGLKKKAVALYLLRQLMKDVVEDIPLQSYLLSTASTIGEHLLETLVDVSRNVNISEVATTCCMSIISSLGK
;
A
#
# COMPACT_ATOMS: atom_id res chain seq x y z
N MET A 1 -51.22 -32.87 -8.52
CA MET A 1 -50.14 -33.30 -7.59
C MET A 1 -48.79 -32.64 -7.99
N SER A 2 -48.79 -31.32 -8.29
CA SER A 2 -47.59 -30.64 -8.83
C SER A 2 -47.37 -29.20 -8.32
N GLU A 3 -48.32 -28.58 -7.63
CA GLU A 3 -48.15 -27.22 -7.07
C GLU A 3 -47.79 -27.22 -5.58
N ALA A 4 -48.33 -28.16 -4.80
CA ALA A 4 -48.03 -28.25 -3.36
C ALA A 4 -46.58 -28.66 -3.04
N ILE A 5 -45.87 -29.33 -3.95
CA ILE A 5 -44.45 -29.71 -3.76
C ILE A 5 -43.53 -28.52 -4.08
N LYS A 6 -44.00 -27.56 -4.89
CA LYS A 6 -43.22 -26.38 -5.27
C LYS A 6 -43.24 -25.31 -4.18
N GLU A 7 -44.38 -25.10 -3.52
CA GLU A 7 -44.49 -24.16 -2.39
C GLU A 7 -43.70 -24.61 -1.13
N ILE A 8 -43.63 -25.92 -0.87
CA ILE A 8 -42.85 -26.45 0.26
C ILE A 8 -41.33 -26.29 0.05
N GLY A 9 -40.87 -26.34 -1.21
CA GLY A 9 -39.47 -26.10 -1.56
C GLY A 9 -39.04 -24.63 -1.42
N GLU A 10 -39.93 -23.68 -1.70
CA GLU A 10 -39.64 -22.24 -1.64
C GLU A 10 -39.70 -21.68 -0.21
N GLN A 11 -40.61 -22.17 0.63
CA GLN A 11 -40.65 -21.81 2.06
C GLN A 11 -39.49 -22.39 2.87
N ALA A 12 -38.95 -23.56 2.49
CA ALA A 12 -37.77 -24.14 3.14
C ALA A 12 -36.48 -23.34 2.84
N ALA A 13 -36.36 -22.78 1.63
CA ALA A 13 -35.21 -21.95 1.26
C ALA A 13 -35.21 -20.59 1.95
N ILE A 14 -36.39 -19.96 2.12
CA ILE A 14 -36.51 -18.67 2.81
C ILE A 14 -36.34 -18.84 4.34
N SER A 15 -36.84 -19.95 4.91
CA SER A 15 -36.69 -20.28 6.34
C SER A 15 -35.24 -20.60 6.72
N ALA A 16 -34.49 -21.28 5.84
CA ALA A 16 -33.06 -21.56 6.05
C ALA A 16 -32.18 -20.30 5.97
N ILE A 17 -32.60 -19.28 5.22
CA ILE A 17 -31.89 -17.98 5.13
C ILE A 17 -32.27 -17.05 6.30
N THR A 18 -33.48 -17.16 6.86
CA THR A 18 -33.93 -16.34 8.00
C THR A 18 -33.63 -16.91 9.38
N THR A 19 -33.16 -18.16 9.49
CA THR A 19 -32.72 -18.78 10.76
C THR A 19 -31.21 -18.75 10.99
N VAL A 20 -30.48 -17.91 10.27
CA VAL A 20 -29.11 -17.56 10.63
C VAL A 20 -29.19 -16.47 11.70
N SER A 21 -29.28 -16.91 12.96
CA SER A 21 -29.31 -16.08 14.17
C SER A 21 -28.26 -14.95 14.10
N ASP A 22 -28.55 -13.79 14.69
CA ASP A 22 -27.61 -12.68 14.79
C ASP A 22 -26.26 -13.11 15.41
N ALA A 23 -26.26 -14.16 16.24
CA ALA A 23 -25.05 -14.79 16.76
C ALA A 23 -24.19 -15.50 15.69
N VAL A 24 -24.76 -15.97 14.58
CA VAL A 24 -24.01 -16.53 13.43
C VAL A 24 -23.54 -15.42 12.50
N LYS A 25 -24.27 -14.31 12.37
CA LYS A 25 -23.77 -13.11 11.66
C LYS A 25 -22.62 -12.46 12.42
N GLU A 26 -22.76 -12.27 13.73
CA GLU A 26 -21.70 -11.74 14.60
C GLU A 26 -20.50 -12.68 14.65
N LYS A 27 -20.71 -14.00 14.80
CA LYS A 27 -19.62 -14.98 14.76
C LYS A 27 -19.01 -15.19 13.38
N ALA A 28 -19.75 -14.94 12.29
CA ALA A 28 -19.20 -14.93 10.92
C ALA A 28 -18.50 -13.62 10.60
N VAL A 29 -18.90 -12.48 11.19
CA VAL A 29 -18.19 -11.21 11.13
C VAL A 29 -16.93 -11.29 11.98
N ASP A 30 -16.99 -11.86 13.19
CA ASP A 30 -15.82 -12.12 14.04
C ASP A 30 -14.88 -13.14 13.40
N ALA A 31 -15.40 -14.24 12.81
CA ALA A 31 -14.55 -15.19 12.08
C ALA A 31 -14.02 -14.59 10.78
N ALA A 32 -14.77 -13.73 10.07
CA ALA A 32 -14.27 -13.01 8.91
C ALA A 32 -13.28 -11.91 9.31
N MET A 33 -13.38 -11.34 10.50
CA MET A 33 -12.49 -10.33 11.06
C MET A 33 -11.22 -10.99 11.63
N ASP A 34 -11.33 -12.20 12.16
CA ASP A 34 -10.23 -13.06 12.63
C ASP A 34 -9.51 -13.73 11.43
N ILE A 35 -10.23 -14.07 10.36
CA ILE A 35 -9.67 -14.47 9.05
C ILE A 35 -9.09 -13.25 8.32
N ALA A 36 -9.70 -12.06 8.36
CA ALA A 36 -9.12 -10.85 7.82
C ALA A 36 -7.89 -10.38 8.60
N MET A 37 -7.83 -10.62 9.92
CA MET A 37 -6.62 -10.44 10.72
C MET A 37 -5.57 -11.51 10.41
N LYS A 38 -5.96 -12.76 10.15
CA LYS A 38 -5.01 -13.86 9.80
C LYS A 38 -4.58 -13.88 8.33
N VAL A 39 -5.29 -13.22 7.42
CA VAL A 39 -4.92 -13.11 5.99
C VAL A 39 -3.99 -11.92 5.71
N VAL A 40 -3.63 -11.14 6.75
CA VAL A 40 -2.62 -10.08 6.67
C VAL A 40 -1.27 -10.49 7.29
N ASP A 41 -1.02 -11.79 7.47
CA ASP A 41 0.35 -12.29 7.71
C ASP A 41 1.12 -12.42 6.39
N GLY A 42 1.18 -11.34 5.61
CA GLY A 42 2.30 -11.17 4.71
C GLY A 42 3.50 -10.90 5.61
N GLU A 43 4.54 -11.75 5.58
CA GLU A 43 5.74 -11.69 6.45
C GLU A 43 5.83 -10.41 7.30
N ASP A 44 5.66 -10.56 8.62
CA ASP A 44 5.94 -9.47 9.55
C ASP A 44 7.34 -8.95 9.24
N ILE A 45 7.41 -7.74 8.69
CA ILE A 45 8.68 -7.08 8.41
C ILE A 45 9.28 -6.77 9.77
N LYS A 46 10.15 -7.66 10.23
CA LYS A 46 10.85 -7.51 11.50
C LYS A 46 11.90 -6.43 11.33
N LEU A 47 11.58 -5.25 11.85
CA LEU A 47 12.50 -4.13 11.92
C LEU A 47 13.38 -4.26 13.17
N ASP A 48 14.67 -3.97 13.02
CA ASP A 48 15.56 -3.82 14.17
C ASP A 48 15.33 -2.45 14.86
N GLU A 49 15.97 -2.24 16.01
CA GLU A 49 15.83 -0.99 16.77
C GLU A 49 16.26 0.26 15.98
N VAL A 50 17.24 0.12 15.08
CA VAL A 50 17.73 1.22 14.25
C VAL A 50 16.66 1.58 13.21
N ASP A 51 16.07 0.58 12.57
CA ASP A 51 15.00 0.76 11.59
C ASP A 51 13.75 1.38 12.23
N MET A 52 13.42 0.99 13.47
CA MET A 52 12.33 1.62 14.23
C MET A 52 12.60 3.08 14.59
N LYS A 53 13.86 3.46 14.87
CA LYS A 53 14.22 4.88 15.05
C LYS A 53 14.04 5.67 13.75
N ILE A 54 14.41 5.07 12.61
CA ILE A 54 14.20 5.67 11.30
C ILE A 54 12.71 5.87 11.03
N VAL A 55 11.88 4.85 11.29
CA VAL A 55 10.41 4.94 11.20
C VAL A 55 9.90 6.13 12.02
N SER A 56 10.28 6.21 13.30
CA SER A 56 9.85 7.30 14.19
C SER A 56 10.19 8.68 13.63
N ASN A 57 11.40 8.85 13.09
CA ASN A 57 11.87 10.12 12.53
C ASN A 57 11.08 10.58 11.30
N VAL A 58 10.59 9.64 10.48
CA VAL A 58 9.93 9.97 9.20
C VAL A 58 8.40 9.82 9.25
N TYR A 59 7.85 9.21 10.31
CA TYR A 59 6.45 8.81 10.35
C TYR A 59 5.48 9.99 10.18
N ALA A 60 5.77 11.15 10.80
CA ALA A 60 4.91 12.32 10.68
C ALA A 60 4.82 12.85 9.23
N GLU A 61 5.97 12.96 8.55
CA GLU A 61 6.02 13.34 7.12
C GLU A 61 5.33 12.29 6.25
N ALA A 62 5.60 11.01 6.51
CA ALA A 62 5.00 9.89 5.79
C ALA A 62 3.46 9.88 5.91
N LYS A 63 2.93 10.13 7.12
CA LYS A 63 1.50 10.21 7.37
C LYS A 63 0.86 11.42 6.68
N ALA A 64 1.53 12.57 6.69
CA ALA A 64 1.06 13.76 6.00
C ALA A 64 0.92 13.54 4.48
N VAL A 65 1.84 12.78 3.87
CA VAL A 65 1.76 12.43 2.44
C VAL A 65 0.76 11.31 2.16
N ALA A 66 0.60 10.34 3.07
CA ALA A 66 -0.33 9.23 2.92
C ALA A 66 -1.80 9.68 2.92
N GLN A 67 -2.17 10.63 3.78
CA GLN A 67 -3.54 11.12 3.89
C GLN A 67 -4.19 11.51 2.56
N PRO A 68 -3.64 12.44 1.75
CA PRO A 68 -4.26 12.82 0.49
C PRO A 68 -4.27 11.68 -0.54
N ILE A 69 -3.26 10.80 -0.56
CA ILE A 69 -3.19 9.69 -1.52
C ILE A 69 -4.27 8.65 -1.24
N LEU A 70 -4.43 8.27 0.03
CA LEU A 70 -5.34 7.20 0.42
C LEU A 70 -6.81 7.62 0.33
N HIS A 71 -7.11 8.90 0.56
CA HIS A 71 -8.46 9.46 0.45
C HIS A 71 -8.86 9.94 -0.96
N GLN A 72 -7.96 9.90 -1.95
CA GLN A 72 -8.29 10.23 -3.34
C GLN A 72 -9.28 9.21 -3.93
N SER A 73 -10.52 9.62 -4.21
CA SER A 73 -11.58 8.72 -4.70
C SER A 73 -11.46 8.35 -6.17
N ASP A 74 -10.74 9.16 -6.96
CA ASP A 74 -10.50 8.98 -8.40
C ASP A 74 -9.39 7.97 -8.71
N LEU A 75 -8.65 7.50 -7.69
CA LEU A 75 -7.57 6.54 -7.86
C LEU A 75 -8.00 5.12 -7.49
N SER A 76 -7.67 4.17 -8.37
CA SER A 76 -7.78 2.76 -8.04
C SER A 76 -6.82 2.36 -6.93
N VAL A 77 -7.16 1.32 -6.18
CA VAL A 77 -6.35 0.80 -5.06
C VAL A 77 -4.90 0.49 -5.46
N PRO A 78 -4.61 -0.23 -6.58
CA PRO A 78 -3.23 -0.44 -7.02
C PRO A 78 -2.47 0.87 -7.24
N VAL A 79 -3.12 1.88 -7.84
CA VAL A 79 -2.49 3.18 -8.08
C VAL A 79 -2.21 3.92 -6.76
N LYS A 80 -3.10 3.82 -5.77
CA LYS A 80 -2.85 4.36 -4.42
C LYS A 80 -1.64 3.71 -3.77
N VAL A 81 -1.56 2.37 -3.81
CA VAL A 81 -0.41 1.62 -3.28
C VAL A 81 0.87 2.06 -3.98
N THR A 82 0.86 2.13 -5.31
CA THR A 82 2.03 2.55 -6.09
C THR A 82 2.48 3.97 -5.76
N LYS A 83 1.55 4.93 -5.73
CA LYS A 83 1.85 6.32 -5.40
C LYS A 83 2.38 6.48 -3.99
N LEU A 84 1.75 5.81 -3.02
CA LEU A 84 2.18 5.87 -1.63
C LEU A 84 3.60 5.29 -1.50
N LEU A 85 3.87 4.14 -2.11
CA LEU A 85 5.18 3.50 -2.03
C LEU A 85 6.28 4.33 -2.69
N ALA A 86 6.00 4.94 -3.85
CA ALA A 86 6.92 5.88 -4.49
C ALA A 86 7.19 7.11 -3.62
N ALA A 87 6.17 7.65 -2.95
CA ALA A 87 6.32 8.76 -2.02
C ALA A 87 7.16 8.38 -0.79
N LEU A 88 6.94 7.21 -0.21
CA LEU A 88 7.73 6.69 0.90
C LEU A 88 9.19 6.50 0.51
N MET A 89 9.47 5.94 -0.66
CA MET A 89 10.85 5.84 -1.15
C MET A 89 11.52 7.20 -1.35
N LYS A 90 10.77 8.20 -1.83
CA LYS A 90 11.29 9.56 -1.95
C LYS A 90 11.66 10.17 -0.59
N ILE A 91 10.89 9.89 0.45
CA ILE A 91 11.23 10.29 1.83
C ILE A 91 12.51 9.55 2.25
N MET A 92 12.54 8.22 2.10
CA MET A 92 13.68 7.38 2.47
C MET A 92 14.99 7.76 1.76
N GLU A 93 14.93 8.22 0.50
CA GLU A 93 16.12 8.68 -0.22
C GLU A 93 16.74 9.95 0.35
N LYS A 94 15.93 10.81 0.99
CA LYS A 94 16.40 12.05 1.65
C LYS A 94 16.81 11.81 3.09
N THR A 95 16.26 10.79 3.75
CA THR A 95 16.50 10.50 5.16
C THR A 95 17.93 10.05 5.40
N GLN A 96 18.53 10.61 6.45
CA GLN A 96 19.81 10.18 7.00
C GLN A 96 19.62 9.68 8.43
N HIS A 97 20.45 8.73 8.84
CA HIS A 97 20.53 8.27 10.22
C HIS A 97 21.94 8.54 10.74
N ASN A 98 22.05 9.31 11.82
CA ASN A 98 23.34 9.77 12.38
C ASN A 98 24.26 10.44 11.34
N GLY A 99 23.69 11.25 10.43
CA GLY A 99 24.43 11.93 9.36
C GLY A 99 24.87 11.04 8.20
N ALA A 100 24.59 9.74 8.24
CA ALA A 100 24.91 8.79 7.17
C ALA A 100 23.66 8.46 6.33
N LYS A 101 23.89 8.17 5.04
CA LYS A 101 22.83 7.65 4.15
C LYS A 101 22.41 6.26 4.61
N ILE A 102 21.10 6.00 4.57
CA ILE A 102 20.55 4.69 4.93
C ILE A 102 20.84 3.68 3.80
N PRO A 103 21.29 2.45 4.10
CA PRO A 103 21.45 1.40 3.11
C PRO A 103 20.14 1.04 2.40
N GLY A 104 20.21 0.68 1.11
CA GLY A 104 19.01 0.38 0.30
C GLY A 104 18.12 -0.71 0.89
N LEU A 105 18.70 -1.78 1.45
CA LEU A 105 17.94 -2.86 2.10
C LEU A 105 17.10 -2.34 3.29
N LYS A 106 17.68 -1.46 4.12
CA LYS A 106 16.97 -0.83 5.25
C LYS A 106 15.88 0.12 4.75
N LYS A 107 16.12 0.89 3.68
CA LYS A 107 15.09 1.74 3.06
C LYS A 107 13.89 0.91 2.58
N LYS A 108 14.14 -0.23 1.91
CA LYS A 108 13.10 -1.15 1.43
C LYS A 108 12.24 -1.65 2.60
N ALA A 109 12.88 -2.18 3.64
CA ALA A 109 12.18 -2.71 4.83
C ALA A 109 11.33 -1.64 5.52
N VAL A 110 11.92 -0.47 5.77
CA VAL A 110 11.22 0.66 6.41
C VAL A 110 10.06 1.17 5.55
N ALA A 111 10.24 1.29 4.24
CA ALA A 111 9.19 1.75 3.33
C ALA A 111 7.99 0.79 3.29
N LEU A 112 8.23 -0.53 3.22
CA LEU A 112 7.15 -1.53 3.25
C LEU A 112 6.43 -1.56 4.62
N TYR A 113 7.18 -1.42 5.70
CA TYR A 113 6.60 -1.33 7.03
C TYR A 113 5.68 -0.10 7.15
N LEU A 114 6.18 1.08 6.76
CA LEU A 114 5.41 2.32 6.75
C LEU A 114 4.19 2.23 5.84
N LEU A 115 4.31 1.61 4.66
CA LEU A 115 3.19 1.41 3.74
C LEU A 115 2.00 0.74 4.43
N ARG A 116 2.25 -0.39 5.09
CA ARG A 116 1.21 -1.14 5.80
C ARG A 116 0.68 -0.38 7.02
N GLN A 117 1.58 0.20 7.81
CA GLN A 117 1.22 0.93 9.02
C GLN A 117 0.33 2.14 8.71
N LEU A 118 0.68 2.90 7.67
CA LEU A 118 -0.09 4.08 7.26
C LEU A 118 -1.45 3.71 6.67
N MET A 119 -1.58 2.59 5.95
CA MET A 119 -2.89 2.09 5.51
C MET A 119 -3.80 1.79 6.70
N LYS A 120 -3.26 1.18 7.76
CA LYS A 120 -4.00 0.92 9.01
C LYS A 120 -4.38 2.19 9.75
N ASP A 121 -3.44 3.15 9.83
CA ASP A 121 -3.59 4.35 10.65
C ASP A 121 -4.36 5.51 9.98
N VAL A 122 -4.52 5.46 8.66
CA VAL A 122 -5.17 6.52 7.88
C VAL A 122 -6.54 6.12 7.36
N VAL A 123 -6.76 4.84 7.06
CA VAL A 123 -8.02 4.36 6.46
C VAL A 123 -8.89 3.70 7.51
N GLU A 124 -10.02 4.32 7.81
CA GLU A 124 -11.00 3.82 8.79
C GLU A 124 -11.96 2.77 8.18
N ASP A 125 -12.21 2.83 6.87
CA ASP A 125 -13.03 1.86 6.14
C ASP A 125 -12.32 0.50 6.06
N ILE A 126 -12.79 -0.46 6.86
CA ILE A 126 -12.17 -1.79 7.02
C ILE A 126 -12.10 -2.56 5.69
N PRO A 127 -13.19 -2.71 4.90
CA PRO A 127 -13.11 -3.30 3.56
C PRO A 127 -12.04 -2.67 2.66
N LEU A 128 -11.98 -1.34 2.60
CA LEU A 128 -10.99 -0.63 1.78
C LEU A 128 -9.56 -0.84 2.32
N GLN A 129 -9.40 -0.78 3.64
CA GLN A 129 -8.13 -1.04 4.32
C GLN A 129 -7.62 -2.45 4.02
N SER A 130 -8.46 -3.48 4.14
CA SER A 130 -8.10 -4.86 3.79
C SER A 130 -7.71 -5.00 2.32
N TYR A 131 -8.42 -4.34 1.41
CA TYR A 131 -8.09 -4.39 -0.02
C TYR A 131 -6.74 -3.70 -0.33
N LEU A 132 -6.46 -2.56 0.31
CA LEU A 132 -5.17 -1.88 0.22
C LEU A 132 -4.03 -2.75 0.74
N LEU A 133 -4.20 -3.37 1.91
CA LEU A 133 -3.18 -4.24 2.53
C LEU A 133 -2.93 -5.50 1.70
N SER A 134 -3.98 -6.14 1.19
CA SER A 134 -3.86 -7.29 0.30
C SER A 134 -3.10 -6.92 -0.98
N THR A 135 -3.48 -5.80 -1.62
CA THR A 135 -2.79 -5.30 -2.81
C THR A 135 -1.32 -5.00 -2.53
N ALA A 136 -1.02 -4.35 -1.41
CA ALA A 136 0.35 -4.05 -0.98
C ALA A 136 1.19 -5.31 -0.77
N SER A 137 0.61 -6.36 -0.19
CA SER A 137 1.30 -7.65 -0.05
C SER A 137 1.55 -8.34 -1.40
N THR A 138 0.68 -8.16 -2.39
CA THR A 138 0.88 -8.74 -3.72
C THR A 138 1.94 -8.00 -4.54
N ILE A 139 1.94 -6.66 -4.52
CA ILE A 139 2.77 -5.87 -5.47
C ILE A 139 3.92 -5.11 -4.81
N GLY A 140 3.88 -4.88 -3.50
CA GLY A 140 4.73 -3.90 -2.84
C GLY A 140 6.23 -4.19 -2.95
N GLU A 141 6.63 -5.45 -2.74
CA GLU A 141 8.03 -5.82 -2.80
C GLU A 141 8.62 -5.68 -4.22
N HIS A 142 7.97 -6.30 -5.20
CA HIS A 142 8.40 -6.24 -6.60
C HIS A 142 8.38 -4.80 -7.15
N LEU A 143 7.40 -4.01 -6.73
CA LEU A 143 7.32 -2.60 -7.10
C LEU A 143 8.50 -1.81 -6.52
N LEU A 144 8.90 -2.05 -5.27
CA LEU A 144 10.07 -1.39 -4.69
C LEU A 144 11.35 -1.74 -5.41
N GLU A 145 11.54 -3.01 -5.78
CA GLU A 145 12.70 -3.44 -6.57
C GLU A 145 12.74 -2.69 -7.90
N THR A 146 11.59 -2.62 -8.58
CA THR A 146 11.46 -1.85 -9.82
C THR A 146 11.79 -0.37 -9.61
N LEU A 147 11.27 0.27 -8.56
CA LEU A 147 11.55 1.68 -8.26
C LEU A 147 13.04 1.91 -7.95
N VAL A 148 13.68 0.99 -7.23
CA VAL A 148 15.12 1.05 -6.93
C VAL A 148 15.94 0.88 -8.21
N ASP A 149 15.59 -0.07 -9.07
CA ASP A 149 16.29 -0.30 -10.33
C ASP A 149 16.16 0.87 -11.29
N VAL A 150 14.95 1.42 -11.44
CA VAL A 150 14.73 2.65 -12.21
C VAL A 150 15.51 3.82 -11.62
N SER A 151 15.57 3.96 -10.28
CA SER A 151 16.35 5.03 -9.65
C SER A 151 17.86 4.93 -9.93
N ARG A 152 18.40 3.72 -10.09
CA ARG A 152 19.80 3.49 -10.44
C ARG A 152 20.07 3.74 -11.92
N ASN A 153 19.14 3.35 -12.79
CA ASN A 153 19.31 3.40 -14.24
C ASN A 153 18.93 4.75 -14.86
N VAL A 154 18.08 5.54 -14.22
CA VAL A 154 17.74 6.91 -14.66
C VAL A 154 18.77 7.93 -14.16
N ASN A 155 19.58 7.58 -13.15
CA ASN A 155 20.71 8.40 -12.69
C ASN A 155 21.94 8.34 -13.63
N ILE A 156 21.81 7.73 -14.80
CA ILE A 156 22.80 7.82 -15.86
C ILE A 156 22.69 9.24 -16.44
N SER A 157 23.65 10.08 -16.07
CA SER A 157 23.98 11.38 -16.65
C SER A 157 23.68 11.46 -18.16
N GLU A 158 22.49 11.90 -18.55
CA GLU A 158 22.17 12.19 -19.95
C GLU A 158 21.02 13.20 -20.08
N VAL A 159 21.15 14.36 -19.44
CA VAL A 159 20.70 15.60 -20.09
C VAL A 159 21.96 16.34 -20.49
N ALA A 160 22.47 15.86 -21.61
CA ALA A 160 23.44 16.51 -22.45
C ALA A 160 23.26 18.03 -22.41
N THR A 161 24.28 18.70 -21.92
CA THR A 161 24.60 20.12 -22.08
C THR A 161 24.72 20.57 -23.55
N THR A 162 24.26 19.76 -24.50
CA THR A 162 24.41 19.94 -25.95
C THR A 162 23.23 20.69 -26.60
N CYS A 163 22.12 20.92 -25.90
CA CYS A 163 21.00 21.67 -26.49
C CYS A 163 21.25 23.20 -26.55
N CYS A 164 22.18 23.73 -25.74
CA CYS A 164 22.41 25.18 -25.65
C CYS A 164 23.64 25.70 -26.41
N MET A 165 24.54 24.83 -26.90
CA MET A 165 25.73 25.28 -27.66
C MET A 165 25.45 25.56 -29.15
N SER A 166 24.32 25.11 -29.68
CA SER A 166 23.94 25.35 -31.09
C SER A 166 23.22 26.68 -31.33
N ILE A 167 22.85 27.41 -30.27
CA ILE A 167 22.19 28.72 -30.40
C ILE A 167 23.20 29.88 -30.32
N ILE A 168 24.37 29.68 -29.69
CA ILE A 168 25.39 30.73 -29.56
C ILE A 168 26.20 30.91 -30.86
N SER A 169 26.22 29.91 -31.76
CA SER A 169 26.92 30.02 -33.04
C SER A 169 26.16 30.81 -34.14
N SER A 170 24.91 31.21 -33.90
CA SER A 170 24.09 31.94 -34.88
C SER A 170 23.89 33.44 -34.60
N LEU A 171 24.47 33.98 -33.53
CA LEU A 171 24.37 35.41 -33.17
C LEU A 171 25.69 36.20 -33.28
N GLY A 172 26.66 35.65 -34.01
CA GLY A 172 27.93 36.30 -34.31
C GLY A 172 28.13 36.58 -35.79
N LYS A 173 27.30 37.44 -36.38
CA LYS A 173 27.61 38.25 -37.57
C LYS A 173 26.88 39.59 -37.50
#